data_AF-A0AAX6NCI9-F1
#
_entry.id   AF-A0AAX6NCI9-F1
#
_cell.length_a   1.000
_cell.length_b   1.000
_cell.length_c   1.000
_cell.angle_alpha   90.00
_cell.angle_beta   90.00
_cell.angle_gamma   90.00
#
_symmetry.space_group_name_H-M   'P 1'
#
loop_
_entity.id
_entity.type
_entity.pdbx_description
1 polymer ?
#
loop_
_entity_poly.entity_id
_entity_poly.type
_entity_poly.pdbx_seq_one_letter_code
_entity_poly.pdbx_strand_id
1 'polypeptide(L)'
;MGKYSHKSDYELEIMREQGGDSLNDSLEIEIELENRGYEQDENGYFEFEPEHKSNIHNDGSVGNEESGDGFLFKFILCAAFVIFCLFGTPIIVGYAINFSFFIYIGFILTFAFMYLGKAVLPTVNFLFYLGCFALMTRFYADLVGYWEQTNYLTFVHSDSTHFVDLLKYAVIYIFYIAIVPYLLFKTIKTITLATLNKKDKSDLDVEG
;
A
#
# COMPACT_ATOMS: atom_id res chain seq x y z
N MET A 1 10.06 -23.79 36.55
CA MET A 1 10.75 -23.27 37.77
C MET A 1 12.06 -22.68 37.30
N GLY A 2 12.18 -21.34 37.36
CA GLY A 2 13.36 -20.63 36.88
C GLY A 2 14.58 -20.87 37.79
N LYS A 3 15.78 -20.71 37.23
CA LYS A 3 17.07 -20.92 37.91
C LYS A 3 17.16 -20.18 39.25
N TYR A 4 16.50 -19.03 39.36
CA TYR A 4 16.55 -18.10 40.50
C TYR A 4 15.31 -18.11 41.40
N SER A 5 14.33 -18.95 41.11
CA SER A 5 13.06 -19.04 41.85
C SER A 5 13.18 -19.43 43.34
N HIS A 6 14.34 -19.94 43.77
CA HIS A 6 14.62 -20.32 45.15
C HIS A 6 15.43 -19.26 45.93
N LYS A 7 15.91 -18.21 45.28
CA LYS A 7 16.67 -17.12 45.91
C LYS A 7 15.74 -16.07 46.49
N SER A 8 16.16 -15.41 47.56
CA SER A 8 15.43 -14.30 48.16
C SER A 8 15.59 -13.01 47.34
N ASP A 9 14.63 -12.08 47.44
CA ASP A 9 14.63 -10.84 46.67
C ASP A 9 15.89 -9.99 46.93
N TYR A 10 16.37 -9.98 48.17
CA TYR A 10 17.61 -9.31 48.55
C TYR A 10 18.85 -9.92 47.88
N GLU A 11 18.89 -11.26 47.74
CA GLU A 11 19.99 -11.93 47.05
C GLU A 11 19.96 -11.66 45.54
N LEU A 12 18.76 -11.51 44.96
CA LEU A 12 18.60 -11.17 43.53
C LEU A 12 19.09 -9.75 43.23
N GLU A 13 18.78 -8.79 44.10
CA GLU A 13 19.23 -7.40 43.93
C GLU A 13 20.75 -7.29 44.01
N ILE A 14 21.38 -7.96 44.99
CA ILE A 14 22.84 -8.01 45.11
C ILE A 14 23.47 -8.67 43.87
N MET A 15 22.89 -9.76 43.37
CA MET A 15 23.41 -10.44 42.19
C MET A 15 23.29 -9.58 40.93
N ARG A 16 22.26 -8.74 40.81
CA ARG A 16 22.13 -7.76 39.72
C ARG A 16 23.25 -6.72 39.79
N GLU A 17 23.45 -6.10 40.95
CA GLU A 17 24.49 -5.07 41.13
C GLU A 17 25.90 -5.60 40.90
N GLN A 18 26.15 -6.86 41.24
CA GLN A 18 27.46 -7.51 41.08
C GLN A 18 27.65 -8.15 39.70
N GLY A 19 26.62 -8.14 38.83
CA GLY A 19 26.69 -8.59 37.44
C GLY A 19 26.49 -10.10 37.22
N GLY A 20 25.94 -10.82 38.21
CA GLY A 20 25.73 -12.27 38.16
C GLY A 20 27.02 -13.08 38.01
N ASP A 21 26.89 -14.41 37.98
CA ASP A 21 28.04 -15.30 37.75
C ASP A 21 28.35 -15.48 36.25
N SER A 22 27.41 -15.14 35.36
CA SER A 22 27.56 -15.21 33.91
C SER A 22 26.81 -14.10 33.16
N LEU A 23 27.23 -13.83 31.92
CA LEU A 23 26.72 -12.76 31.06
C LEU A 23 25.20 -12.78 30.81
N ASN A 24 24.54 -13.92 30.93
CA ASN A 24 23.09 -14.06 30.70
C ASN A 24 22.27 -14.03 31.99
N ASP A 25 22.91 -13.97 33.16
CA ASP A 25 22.21 -14.05 34.44
C ASP A 25 21.45 -12.76 34.78
N SER A 26 21.90 -11.59 34.30
CA SER A 26 21.23 -10.31 34.55
C SER A 26 19.78 -10.31 34.07
N LEU A 27 19.54 -10.79 32.84
CA LEU A 27 18.20 -10.84 32.25
C LEU A 27 17.30 -11.84 32.97
N GLU A 28 17.83 -13.00 33.37
CA GLU A 28 17.05 -13.99 34.11
C GLU A 28 16.71 -13.52 35.54
N ILE A 29 17.58 -12.72 36.15
CA ILE A 29 17.33 -12.11 37.46
C ILE A 29 16.27 -11.01 37.36
N GLU A 30 16.34 -10.15 36.33
CA GLU A 30 15.34 -9.09 36.09
C GLU A 30 13.95 -9.67 35.84
N ILE A 31 13.84 -10.72 35.02
CA ILE A 31 12.57 -11.42 34.78
C ILE A 31 12.02 -12.04 36.08
N GLU A 32 12.87 -12.58 36.94
CA GLU A 32 12.45 -13.15 38.22
C GLU A 32 11.97 -12.06 39.20
N LEU A 33 12.60 -10.88 39.21
CA LEU A 33 12.14 -9.72 40.00
C LEU A 33 10.80 -9.18 39.48
N GLU A 34 10.62 -9.06 38.16
CA GLU A 34 9.36 -8.65 37.54
C GLU A 34 8.22 -9.63 37.85
N ASN A 35 8.49 -10.94 37.77
CA ASN A 35 7.53 -11.98 38.14
C ASN A 35 7.11 -11.92 39.62
N ARG A 36 7.94 -11.32 40.48
CA ARG A 36 7.65 -11.11 41.91
C ARG A 36 6.98 -9.77 42.19
N GLY A 37 6.71 -8.98 41.15
CA GLY A 37 6.01 -7.71 41.23
C GLY A 37 6.91 -6.51 41.51
N TYR A 38 8.21 -6.61 41.27
CA TYR A 38 9.09 -5.45 41.27
C TYR A 38 9.08 -4.78 39.90
N GLU A 39 8.92 -3.47 39.86
CA GLU A 39 9.04 -2.67 38.63
C GLU A 39 10.32 -1.82 38.69
N GLN A 40 10.91 -1.58 37.53
CA GLN A 40 12.13 -0.79 37.41
C GLN A 40 11.76 0.71 37.42
N ASP A 41 12.33 1.46 38.36
CA ASP A 41 12.19 2.90 38.46
C ASP A 41 12.93 3.62 37.31
N GLU A 42 12.68 4.93 37.17
CA GLU A 42 13.31 5.75 36.12
C GLU A 42 14.84 5.82 36.21
N ASN A 43 15.42 5.43 37.35
CA ASN A 43 16.86 5.39 37.60
C ASN A 43 17.48 4.00 37.40
N GLY A 44 16.66 3.00 37.05
CA GLY A 44 17.08 1.63 36.78
C GLY A 44 17.09 0.69 38.00
N TYR A 45 16.58 1.12 39.16
CA TYR A 45 16.47 0.31 40.37
C TYR A 45 15.09 -0.34 40.47
N PHE A 46 15.02 -1.57 40.97
CA PHE A 46 13.76 -2.28 41.12
C PHE A 46 13.18 -1.99 42.51
N GLU A 47 12.04 -1.29 42.56
CA GLU A 47 11.33 -1.00 43.81
C GLU A 47 10.04 -1.83 43.87
N PHE A 48 9.72 -2.35 45.06
CA PHE A 48 8.53 -3.15 45.26
C PHE A 48 7.29 -2.24 45.29
N GLU A 49 6.56 -2.15 44.18
CA GLU A 49 5.25 -1.50 44.18
C GLU A 49 4.16 -2.51 44.56
N PRO A 50 3.42 -2.28 45.66
CA PRO A 50 2.38 -3.20 46.13
C PRO A 50 1.15 -3.27 45.21
N GLU A 51 1.06 -2.42 44.18
CA GLU A 51 -0.04 -2.40 43.21
C GLU A 51 0.32 -3.18 41.96
N HIS A 52 0.31 -4.51 42.09
CA HIS A 52 0.50 -5.45 40.99
C HIS A 52 -0.52 -5.19 39.86
N LYS A 53 -0.13 -4.45 38.81
CA LYS A 53 -0.90 -4.38 37.56
C LYS A 53 -0.71 -5.71 36.84
N SER A 54 -1.71 -6.58 36.96
CA SER A 54 -1.76 -7.83 36.23
C SER A 54 -1.65 -7.55 34.72
N ASN A 55 -0.53 -7.95 34.11
CA ASN A 55 -0.34 -7.95 32.67
C ASN A 55 -1.29 -8.97 32.03
N ILE A 56 -2.52 -8.56 31.77
CA ILE A 56 -3.47 -9.31 30.94
C ILE A 56 -3.26 -8.87 29.49
N HIS A 57 -2.51 -9.68 28.75
CA HIS A 57 -2.73 -9.82 27.31
C HIS A 57 -4.19 -10.23 27.07
N ASN A 58 -5.04 -9.29 26.63
CA ASN A 58 -5.98 -9.45 25.52
C ASN A 58 -6.92 -8.25 25.35
N ASP A 59 -6.94 -7.77 24.11
CA ASP A 59 -8.10 -7.33 23.32
C ASP A 59 -9.19 -6.48 23.98
N GLY A 60 -9.37 -5.28 23.40
CA GLY A 60 -10.70 -4.65 23.35
C GLY A 60 -10.87 -3.34 24.13
N SER A 61 -10.42 -2.26 23.50
CA SER A 61 -11.12 -0.97 23.43
C SER A 61 -11.15 -0.03 24.65
N VAL A 62 -10.93 1.24 24.29
CA VAL A 62 -11.28 2.50 24.97
C VAL A 62 -10.28 3.06 25.98
N GLY A 63 -9.27 3.72 25.42
CA GLY A 63 -8.58 4.86 26.03
C GLY A 63 -8.24 5.84 24.93
N ASN A 64 -9.15 6.79 24.66
CA ASN A 64 -8.91 7.91 23.75
C ASN A 64 -7.81 8.80 24.34
N GLU A 65 -6.56 8.53 23.95
CA GLU A 65 -5.50 9.54 23.98
C GLU A 65 -5.34 10.08 22.56
N GLU A 66 -6.11 11.12 22.24
CA GLU A 66 -5.96 11.90 21.02
C GLU A 66 -4.59 12.57 20.99
N SER A 67 -3.60 11.85 20.45
CA SER A 67 -2.44 12.50 19.83
C SER A 67 -2.93 13.26 18.61
N GLY A 68 -3.09 14.58 18.75
CA GLY A 68 -3.64 15.51 17.74
C GLY A 68 -2.94 15.54 16.37
N ASP A 69 -1.83 14.82 16.21
CA ASP A 69 -1.08 14.73 14.97
C ASP A 69 -1.77 13.82 13.93
N GLY A 70 -2.41 12.73 14.37
CA GLY A 70 -3.08 11.78 13.47
C GLY A 70 -4.38 12.30 12.85
N PHE A 71 -5.08 13.20 13.54
CA PHE A 71 -6.33 13.80 13.05
C PHE A 71 -6.05 14.88 11.99
N LEU A 72 -5.06 15.75 12.24
CA LEU A 72 -4.62 16.77 11.29
C LEU A 72 -4.06 16.14 10.01
N PHE A 73 -3.26 15.08 10.12
CA PHE A 73 -2.75 14.35 8.96
C PHE A 73 -3.89 13.78 8.09
N LYS A 74 -4.92 13.17 8.70
CA LYS A 74 -6.09 12.67 7.97
C LYS A 74 -6.86 13.79 7.27
N PHE A 75 -7.02 14.95 7.91
CA PHE A 75 -7.67 16.11 7.33
C PHE A 75 -6.90 16.68 6.13
N ILE A 76 -5.58 16.81 6.27
CA ILE A 76 -4.70 17.28 5.19
C ILE A 76 -4.75 16.30 4.00
N LEU A 77 -4.70 15.00 4.27
CA LEU A 77 -4.79 13.97 3.24
C LEU A 77 -6.15 13.98 2.53
N CYS A 78 -7.24 14.16 3.29
CA CYS A 78 -8.58 14.29 2.72
C CYS A 78 -8.71 15.56 1.85
N ALA A 79 -8.22 16.70 2.32
CA ALA A 79 -8.21 17.94 1.55
C ALA A 79 -7.37 17.80 0.26
N ALA A 80 -6.18 17.21 0.35
CA ALA A 80 -5.32 16.94 -0.81
C ALA A 80 -6.00 16.00 -1.81
N PHE A 81 -6.70 14.97 -1.32
CA PHE A 81 -7.48 14.06 -2.15
C PHE A 81 -8.62 14.78 -2.88
N VAL A 82 -9.36 15.66 -2.19
CA VAL A 82 -10.43 16.45 -2.79
C VAL A 82 -9.87 17.41 -3.85
N ILE A 83 -8.75 18.10 -3.57
CA ILE A 83 -8.08 18.97 -4.54
C ILE A 83 -7.64 18.17 -5.77
N PHE A 84 -7.05 16.99 -5.57
CA PHE A 84 -6.66 16.11 -6.68
C PHE A 84 -7.87 15.65 -7.50
N CYS A 85 -9.00 15.34 -6.86
CA CYS A 85 -10.22 14.97 -7.53
C CYS A 85 -10.75 16.12 -8.41
N LEU A 86 -10.79 17.34 -7.87
CA LEU A 86 -11.38 18.49 -8.54
C LEU A 86 -10.51 19.08 -9.64
N PHE A 87 -9.19 19.13 -9.43
CA PHE A 87 -8.28 19.77 -10.38
C PHE A 87 -7.44 18.73 -11.14
N GLY A 88 -6.94 17.72 -10.45
CA GLY A 88 -6.07 16.71 -11.05
C GLY A 88 -6.77 15.88 -12.13
N THR A 89 -7.93 15.30 -11.80
CA THR A 89 -8.63 14.40 -12.74
C THR A 89 -9.06 15.11 -14.04
N PRO A 90 -9.72 16.28 -14.01
CA PRO A 90 -10.02 17.06 -15.21
C PRO A 90 -8.80 17.37 -16.07
N ILE A 91 -7.69 17.78 -15.45
CA ILE A 91 -6.46 18.11 -16.16
C ILE A 91 -5.88 16.85 -16.82
N ILE A 92 -5.70 15.76 -16.08
CA ILE A 92 -5.11 14.51 -16.59
C ILE A 92 -5.92 13.96 -17.75
N VAL A 93 -7.24 13.86 -17.59
CA VAL A 93 -8.14 13.33 -18.62
C VAL A 93 -8.23 14.29 -19.81
N GLY A 94 -8.26 15.61 -19.56
CA GLY A 94 -8.26 16.63 -20.60
C GLY A 94 -6.98 16.60 -21.46
N TYR A 95 -5.82 16.44 -20.83
CA TYR A 95 -4.56 16.22 -21.55
C TYR A 95 -4.58 14.93 -22.36
N ALA A 96 -5.11 13.84 -21.81
CA ALA A 96 -5.23 12.58 -22.56
C ALA A 96 -6.08 12.73 -23.82
N ILE A 97 -7.16 13.52 -23.78
CA ILE A 97 -7.98 13.84 -24.96
C ILE A 97 -7.15 14.62 -26.00
N ASN A 98 -6.44 15.67 -25.58
CA ASN A 98 -5.64 16.48 -26.51
C ASN A 98 -4.50 15.69 -27.18
N PHE A 99 -3.89 14.76 -26.45
CA PHE A 99 -2.77 13.93 -26.95
C PHE A 99 -3.21 12.54 -27.43
N SER A 100 -4.51 12.32 -27.70
CA SER A 100 -5.08 11.02 -28.09
C SER A 100 -4.28 10.30 -29.17
N PHE A 101 -3.89 11.02 -30.22
CA PHE A 101 -3.14 10.47 -31.34
C PHE A 101 -1.81 9.82 -30.91
N PHE A 102 -1.06 10.51 -30.05
CA PHE A 102 0.21 10.00 -29.53
C PHE A 102 0.02 8.84 -28.56
N ILE A 103 -1.07 8.86 -27.78
CA ILE A 103 -1.42 7.75 -26.88
C ILE A 103 -1.70 6.48 -27.68
N TYR A 104 -2.47 6.56 -28.76
CA TYR A 104 -2.76 5.40 -29.60
C TYR A 104 -1.52 4.85 -30.28
N ILE A 105 -0.68 5.71 -30.86
CA ILE A 105 0.58 5.28 -31.48
C ILE A 105 1.51 4.65 -30.44
N GLY A 106 1.67 5.28 -29.27
CA GLY A 106 2.49 4.76 -28.18
C GLY A 106 2.00 3.41 -27.66
N PHE A 107 0.68 3.23 -27.54
CA PHE A 107 0.10 1.95 -27.16
C PHE A 107 0.36 0.85 -28.20
N ILE A 108 0.15 1.13 -29.50
CA ILE A 108 0.42 0.16 -30.57
C ILE A 108 1.90 -0.24 -30.59
N LEU A 109 2.79 0.73 -30.45
CA LEU A 109 4.24 0.51 -30.46
C LEU A 109 4.68 -0.35 -29.25
N THR A 110 4.19 -0.02 -28.05
CA THR A 110 4.50 -0.79 -26.84
C THR A 110 3.88 -2.19 -26.86
N PHE A 111 2.69 -2.35 -27.45
CA PHE A 111 2.07 -3.65 -27.69
C PHE A 111 2.91 -4.51 -28.64
N ALA A 112 3.37 -3.93 -29.76
CA ALA A 112 4.25 -4.61 -30.70
C ALA A 112 5.57 -5.05 -30.04
N PHE A 113 6.17 -4.18 -29.21
CA PHE A 113 7.35 -4.54 -28.44
C PHE A 113 7.10 -5.64 -27.42
N MET A 114 5.92 -5.68 -26.80
CA MET A 114 5.57 -6.74 -25.87
C MET A 114 5.53 -8.11 -26.57
N TYR A 115 5.00 -8.15 -27.80
CA TYR A 115 4.97 -9.36 -28.61
C TYR A 115 6.37 -9.78 -29.09
N LEU A 116 7.18 -8.83 -29.59
CA LEU A 116 8.55 -9.09 -30.04
C LEU A 116 9.49 -9.50 -28.89
N GLY A 117 9.37 -8.82 -27.76
CA GLY A 117 10.13 -9.08 -26.53
C GLY A 117 9.60 -10.26 -25.71
N LYS A 118 8.57 -10.96 -26.22
CA LYS A 118 7.95 -12.15 -25.61
C LYS A 118 7.55 -11.96 -24.14
N ALA A 119 7.27 -10.72 -23.73
CA ALA A 119 6.96 -10.31 -22.35
C ALA A 119 7.99 -10.70 -21.26
N VAL A 120 9.23 -11.07 -21.63
CA VAL A 120 10.28 -11.50 -20.68
C VAL A 120 10.95 -10.30 -20.02
N LEU A 121 11.12 -9.21 -20.77
CA LEU A 121 11.86 -8.04 -20.30
C LEU A 121 11.03 -7.15 -19.36
N PRO A 122 11.54 -6.79 -18.16
CA PRO A 122 10.81 -5.97 -17.20
C PRO A 122 10.57 -4.54 -17.71
N THR A 123 11.49 -3.99 -18.50
CA THR A 123 11.38 -2.65 -19.10
C THR A 123 10.27 -2.57 -20.12
N VAL A 124 10.13 -3.57 -20.98
CA VAL A 124 9.04 -3.66 -21.97
C VAL A 124 7.70 -3.82 -21.27
N ASN A 125 7.65 -4.62 -20.20
CA ASN A 125 6.46 -4.79 -19.37
C ASN A 125 6.04 -3.46 -18.71
N PHE A 126 6.99 -2.71 -18.15
CA PHE A 126 6.71 -1.38 -17.58
C PHE A 126 6.20 -0.39 -18.63
N LEU A 127 6.86 -0.33 -19.80
CA LEU A 127 6.49 0.59 -20.88
C LEU A 127 5.10 0.27 -21.43
N PHE A 128 4.77 -1.03 -21.54
CA PHE A 128 3.44 -1.47 -21.95
C PHE A 128 2.37 -1.16 -20.89
N TYR A 129 2.68 -1.31 -19.60
CA TYR A 129 1.78 -0.89 -18.53
C TYR A 129 1.50 0.62 -18.59
N LEU A 130 2.53 1.45 -18.84
CA LEU A 130 2.36 2.88 -19.04
C LEU A 130 1.47 3.19 -20.25
N GLY A 131 1.63 2.44 -21.35
CA GLY A 131 0.75 2.51 -22.52
C GLY A 131 -0.70 2.15 -22.18
N CYS A 132 -0.92 1.08 -21.42
CA CYS A 132 -2.26 0.69 -20.94
C CYS A 132 -2.87 1.79 -20.06
N PHE A 133 -2.08 2.38 -19.17
CA PHE A 133 -2.52 3.45 -18.27
C PHE A 133 -2.95 4.70 -19.05
N ALA A 134 -2.12 5.14 -20.01
CA ALA A 134 -2.45 6.28 -20.86
C ALA A 134 -3.68 6.02 -21.74
N LEU A 135 -3.77 4.82 -22.32
CA LEU A 135 -4.91 4.41 -23.14
C LEU A 135 -6.22 4.40 -22.33
N MET A 136 -6.21 3.82 -21.13
CA MET A 136 -7.39 3.78 -20.27
C MET A 136 -7.78 5.17 -19.76
N THR A 137 -6.81 6.02 -19.44
CA THR A 137 -7.10 7.43 -19.11
C THR A 137 -7.82 8.13 -20.26
N ARG A 138 -7.44 7.85 -21.51
CA ARG A 138 -8.15 8.37 -22.68
C ARG A 138 -9.55 7.76 -22.83
N PHE A 139 -9.71 6.45 -22.68
CA PHE A 139 -11.03 5.80 -22.77
C PHE A 139 -12.00 6.24 -21.68
N TYR A 140 -11.49 6.62 -20.51
CA TYR A 140 -12.30 7.17 -19.44
C TYR A 140 -13.12 8.38 -19.88
N ALA A 141 -12.53 9.27 -20.70
CA ALA A 141 -13.24 10.41 -21.26
C ALA A 141 -14.46 10.01 -22.11
N ASP A 142 -14.32 8.98 -22.95
CA ASP A 142 -15.41 8.50 -23.80
C ASP A 142 -16.51 7.82 -22.96
N LEU A 143 -16.12 7.12 -21.88
CA LEU A 143 -17.05 6.45 -20.97
C LEU A 143 -17.92 7.45 -20.20
N VAL A 144 -17.31 8.52 -19.67
CA VAL A 144 -18.06 9.62 -19.06
C VAL A 144 -18.93 10.32 -20.11
N GLY A 145 -18.39 10.56 -21.31
CA GLY A 145 -19.16 11.19 -22.37
C GLY A 145 -20.35 10.37 -22.86
N TYR A 146 -20.22 9.04 -22.84
CA TYR A 146 -21.33 8.12 -23.11
C TYR A 146 -22.43 8.20 -22.04
N TRP A 147 -22.07 8.31 -20.77
CA TRP A 147 -23.04 8.43 -19.68
C TRP A 147 -23.77 9.76 -19.68
N GLU A 148 -23.05 10.85 -19.91
CA GLU A 148 -23.58 12.21 -19.90
C GLU A 148 -24.11 12.67 -21.28
N GLN A 149 -24.05 11.79 -22.29
CA GLN A 149 -24.48 12.07 -23.67
C GLN A 149 -23.85 13.34 -24.25
N THR A 150 -22.62 13.65 -23.84
CA THR A 150 -21.89 14.87 -24.23
C THR A 150 -20.38 14.61 -24.24
N ASN A 151 -19.59 15.50 -24.81
CA ASN A 151 -18.13 15.35 -24.77
C ASN A 151 -17.60 15.66 -23.36
N TYR A 152 -16.59 14.90 -22.89
CA TYR A 152 -16.01 15.08 -21.55
C TYR A 152 -15.55 16.52 -21.28
N LEU A 153 -14.87 17.17 -22.23
CA LEU A 153 -14.42 18.55 -22.06
C LEU A 153 -15.59 19.53 -21.92
N THR A 154 -16.67 19.30 -22.65
CA THR A 154 -17.91 20.08 -22.59
C THR A 154 -18.63 19.86 -21.27
N PHE A 155 -18.67 18.62 -20.78
CA PHE A 155 -19.22 18.29 -19.46
C PHE A 155 -18.46 19.00 -18.34
N VAL A 156 -17.13 18.85 -18.31
CA VAL A 156 -16.30 19.40 -17.22
C VAL A 156 -16.33 20.93 -17.16
N HIS A 157 -16.43 21.62 -18.29
CA HIS A 157 -16.45 23.08 -18.36
C HIS A 157 -17.86 23.68 -18.48
N SER A 158 -18.92 22.87 -18.36
CA SER A 158 -20.27 23.40 -18.37
C SER A 158 -20.56 24.13 -17.06
N ASP A 159 -21.13 25.34 -17.15
CA ASP A 159 -21.60 26.11 -15.98
C ASP A 159 -22.67 25.37 -15.16
N SER A 160 -23.30 24.35 -15.76
CA SER A 160 -24.31 23.50 -15.11
C SER A 160 -23.73 22.33 -14.31
N THR A 161 -22.42 22.07 -14.41
CA THR A 161 -21.81 20.91 -13.75
C THR A 161 -21.62 21.18 -12.27
N HIS A 162 -22.36 20.45 -11.43
CA HIS A 162 -22.28 20.62 -10.00
C HIS A 162 -21.01 19.98 -9.43
N PHE A 163 -20.54 20.53 -8.31
CA PHE A 163 -19.39 20.01 -7.54
C PHE A 163 -19.50 18.50 -7.26
N VAL A 164 -20.72 18.03 -6.94
CA VAL A 164 -20.99 16.63 -6.60
C VAL A 164 -20.72 15.72 -7.80
N ASP A 165 -21.04 16.15 -9.01
CA ASP A 165 -20.83 15.37 -10.23
C ASP A 165 -19.35 15.28 -10.58
N LEU A 166 -18.62 16.39 -10.45
CA LEU A 166 -17.15 16.41 -10.58
C LEU A 166 -16.48 15.46 -9.59
N LEU A 167 -16.89 15.50 -8.32
CA LEU A 167 -16.36 14.60 -7.30
C LEU A 167 -16.70 13.14 -7.60
N LYS A 168 -17.94 12.84 -7.99
CA LYS A 168 -18.41 11.50 -8.39
C LYS A 168 -17.53 10.94 -9.50
N TYR A 169 -17.34 11.68 -10.60
CA TYR A 169 -16.53 11.22 -11.72
C TYR A 169 -15.03 11.18 -11.40
N ALA A 170 -14.53 12.05 -10.52
CA ALA A 170 -13.14 11.93 -10.05
C ALA A 170 -12.91 10.65 -9.24
N VAL A 171 -13.83 10.30 -8.33
CA VAL A 171 -13.76 9.07 -7.55
C VAL A 171 -13.87 7.84 -8.45
N ILE A 172 -14.79 7.84 -9.42
CA ILE A 172 -14.91 6.75 -10.41
C ILE A 172 -13.60 6.61 -11.20
N TYR A 173 -12.97 7.72 -11.61
CA TYR A 173 -11.69 7.69 -12.32
C TYR A 173 -10.59 7.01 -11.49
N ILE A 174 -10.48 7.32 -10.19
CA ILE A 174 -9.45 6.74 -9.32
C ILE A 174 -9.59 5.21 -9.24
N PHE A 175 -10.80 4.70 -9.01
CA PHE A 175 -11.04 3.26 -9.00
C PHE A 175 -10.80 2.63 -10.38
N TYR A 176 -11.28 3.29 -11.43
CA TYR A 176 -11.12 2.83 -12.81
C TYR A 176 -9.63 2.70 -13.19
N ILE A 177 -8.82 3.72 -12.93
CA ILE A 177 -7.42 3.74 -13.34
C ILE A 177 -6.53 2.86 -12.45
N ALA A 178 -6.94 2.57 -11.22
CA ALA A 178 -6.25 1.60 -10.37
C ALA A 178 -6.45 0.15 -10.85
N ILE A 179 -7.64 -0.17 -11.38
CA ILE A 179 -8.03 -1.55 -11.69
C ILE A 179 -7.83 -1.88 -13.17
N VAL A 180 -8.38 -1.06 -14.06
CA VAL A 180 -8.55 -1.43 -15.48
C VAL A 180 -7.22 -1.53 -16.24
N PRO A 181 -6.26 -0.60 -16.13
CA PRO A 181 -4.95 -0.74 -16.76
C PRO A 181 -4.21 -2.01 -16.31
N TYR A 182 -4.29 -2.32 -15.01
CA TYR A 182 -3.67 -3.52 -14.44
C TYR A 182 -4.27 -4.80 -15.02
N LEU A 183 -5.60 -4.88 -15.12
CA LEU A 183 -6.28 -6.03 -15.72
C LEU A 183 -5.92 -6.20 -17.20
N LEU A 184 -5.90 -5.11 -17.98
CA LEU A 184 -5.50 -5.14 -19.39
C LEU A 184 -4.06 -5.66 -19.54
N PHE A 185 -3.14 -5.07 -18.79
CA PHE A 185 -1.73 -5.48 -18.77
C PHE A 185 -1.57 -6.96 -18.44
N LYS A 186 -2.20 -7.42 -17.35
CA LYS A 186 -2.13 -8.81 -16.89
C LYS A 186 -2.67 -9.77 -17.94
N THR A 187 -3.78 -9.44 -18.57
CA THR A 187 -4.42 -10.29 -19.60
C THR A 187 -3.50 -10.45 -20.80
N ILE A 188 -3.00 -9.34 -21.35
CA ILE A 188 -2.13 -9.37 -22.55
C ILE A 188 -0.80 -10.07 -22.23
N LYS A 189 -0.21 -9.81 -21.06
CA LYS A 189 1.01 -10.50 -20.61
C LYS A 189 0.82 -12.01 -20.56
N THR A 190 -0.29 -12.46 -19.96
CA THR A 190 -0.60 -13.89 -19.81
C THR A 190 -0.79 -14.56 -21.17
N ILE A 191 -1.51 -13.92 -22.09
CA ILE A 191 -1.72 -14.43 -23.47
C ILE A 191 -0.38 -14.52 -24.22
N THR A 192 0.47 -13.50 -24.10
CA THR A 192 1.77 -13.46 -24.78
C THR A 192 2.68 -14.60 -24.30
N LEU A 193 2.72 -14.84 -22.99
CA LEU A 193 3.50 -15.94 -22.40
C LEU A 193 2.93 -17.32 -22.75
N ALA A 194 1.61 -17.48 -22.75
CA ALA A 194 0.97 -18.75 -23.13
C ALA A 194 1.25 -19.12 -24.61
N THR A 195 1.29 -18.12 -25.48
CA THR A 195 1.60 -18.30 -26.91
C THR A 195 3.06 -18.75 -27.10
N LEU A 196 3.98 -18.24 -26.28
CA LEU A 196 5.38 -18.64 -26.29
C LEU A 196 5.54 -20.12 -25.92
N ASN A 197 4.98 -20.52 -24.78
CA ASN A 197 5.12 -21.89 -24.28
C ASN A 197 4.49 -22.93 -25.21
N LYS A 198 3.41 -22.55 -25.92
CA LYS A 198 2.78 -23.42 -26.92
C LYS A 198 3.69 -23.64 -28.14
N LYS A 199 4.42 -22.60 -28.57
CA LYS A 199 5.37 -22.68 -29.69
C LYS A 199 6.59 -23.54 -29.34
N ASP A 200 7.17 -23.34 -28.16
CA ASP A 200 8.32 -24.14 -27.72
C ASP A 200 7.97 -25.63 -27.61
N LYS A 201 6.74 -25.96 -27.17
CA LYS A 201 6.27 -27.35 -27.12
C LYS A 201 6.08 -27.95 -28.51
N SER A 202 5.53 -27.21 -29.47
CA SER A 202 5.35 -27.71 -30.84
C SER A 202 6.69 -27.94 -31.56
N ASP A 203 7.69 -27.11 -31.28
CA ASP A 203 9.01 -27.25 -31.92
C ASP A 203 9.74 -28.51 -31.40
N LEU A 204 9.57 -28.87 -30.13
CA LEU A 204 10.11 -30.11 -29.55
C LEU A 204 9.42 -31.39 -30.05
N ASP A 205 8.09 -31.34 -30.29
CA ASP A 205 7.33 -32.49 -30.80
C ASP A 205 7.62 -32.77 -32.29
N VAL A 206 8.22 -31.84 -33.03
CA VAL A 206 8.61 -32.00 -34.45
C VAL A 206 10.03 -32.57 -34.59
N GLU A 207 10.87 -32.44 -33.56
CA GLU A 207 12.27 -32.93 -33.56
C GLU A 207 12.47 -34.30 -32.90
N GLY A 208 11.42 -34.92 -32.33
CA GLY A 208 11.44 -36.26 -31.70
C GLY A 208 10.84 -37.37 -32.57
#